data_AF-A0AAQ4D452-F1
#
_entry.id   AF-A0AAQ4D452-F1
#
_cell.length_a   1.000
_cell.length_b   1.000
_cell.length_c   1.000
_cell.angle_alpha   90.00
_cell.angle_beta   90.00
_cell.angle_gamma   90.00
#
_symmetry.space_group_name_H-M   'P 1'
#
loop_
_entity.id
_entity.type
_entity.pdbx_description
1 polymer ?
#
loop_
_entity_poly.entity_id
_entity_poly.type
_entity_poly.pdbx_seq_one_letter_code
_entity_poly.pdbx_strand_id
1 'polypeptide(L)'
;MERVEQFGDPWFLLLAEDYIVLKLETPWPVDVPLPDGYSMGDDDGRLLVTNQASLVSATNSLRETRISEALFAGCAAFESSNVFEASAREVLRFAGEICIVHNRDTIYKLIRMFPNAKVLALPHDLCFHAVDLDEPYRCRGEPLVPTSELRVLEGSTRIGCASSLLLTEDTVLEIVRTCPKLCPELKTLRLVSCEISSDDAPLDYDAFPKLRTVELCVKLLRVVFDAFLYATSGTLRNLRLAGDASCRGFLHLCCLRCEPISFPCLEELTLDTALTIDALQVKPEDLHKLLTSLPALRHLSTDSYDLRLFFENYCVPRGSVSLSWCECVYCCVHRPCDESSDEEAAVIRDCLGLPM
;
A
#
# COMPACT_ATOMS: atom_id res chain seq x y z
N MET A 1 -0.20 -8.73 2.44
CA MET A 1 -0.13 -10.10 2.97
C MET A 1 1.15 -10.77 2.56
N GLU A 2 1.42 -10.90 1.27
CA GLU A 2 2.65 -11.53 0.74
C GLU A 2 3.95 -11.08 1.44
N ARG A 3 4.12 -9.78 1.73
CA ARG A 3 5.30 -9.28 2.46
C ARG A 3 5.37 -9.66 3.93
N VAL A 4 4.25 -9.88 4.60
CA VAL A 4 4.22 -10.29 6.01
C VAL A 4 4.49 -11.80 6.10
N GLU A 5 4.00 -12.57 5.14
CA GLU A 5 4.18 -14.04 5.04
C GLU A 5 5.65 -14.46 5.01
N GLN A 6 6.54 -13.62 4.47
CA GLN A 6 7.99 -13.92 4.45
C GLN A 6 8.64 -13.89 5.84
N PHE A 7 7.97 -13.35 6.86
CA PHE A 7 8.46 -13.27 8.24
C PHE A 7 7.79 -14.28 9.19
N GLY A 8 6.75 -14.99 8.73
CA GLY A 8 5.99 -15.93 9.54
C GLY A 8 4.51 -15.94 9.18
N ASP A 9 3.71 -16.62 9.99
CA ASP A 9 2.24 -16.64 9.84
C ASP A 9 1.67 -15.22 10.03
N PRO A 10 1.00 -14.63 9.01
CA PRO A 10 0.45 -13.29 9.13
C PRO A 10 -0.58 -13.13 10.24
N TRP A 11 -1.37 -14.17 10.53
CA TRP A 11 -2.40 -14.10 11.56
C TRP A 11 -1.78 -14.03 12.95
N PHE A 12 -0.76 -14.84 13.21
CA PHE A 12 0.05 -14.71 14.41
C PHE A 12 0.69 -13.32 14.50
N LEU A 13 1.33 -12.83 13.42
CA LEU A 13 2.02 -11.54 13.44
C LEU A 13 1.10 -10.34 13.67
N LEU A 14 -0.18 -10.44 13.31
CA LEU A 14 -1.18 -9.44 13.68
C LEU A 14 -1.55 -9.46 15.15
N LEU A 15 -1.48 -10.61 15.81
CA LEU A 15 -1.86 -10.73 17.21
C LEU A 15 -0.64 -10.61 18.14
N ALA A 16 0.55 -10.58 17.56
CA ALA A 16 1.80 -10.48 18.28
C ALA A 16 2.00 -9.09 18.88
N GLU A 17 2.52 -9.09 20.11
CA GLU A 17 2.93 -7.90 20.85
C GLU A 17 4.43 -7.98 21.13
N ASP A 18 5.14 -6.86 21.00
CA ASP A 18 6.59 -6.77 21.23
C ASP A 18 7.40 -7.86 20.49
N TYR A 19 7.04 -8.11 19.23
CA TYR A 19 7.63 -9.19 18.43
C TYR A 19 8.43 -8.62 17.27
N ILE A 20 9.69 -9.03 17.14
CA ILE A 20 10.62 -8.54 16.13
C ILE A 20 11.20 -9.73 15.37
N VAL A 21 11.15 -9.67 14.05
CA VAL A 21 11.81 -10.63 13.15
C VAL A 21 12.89 -9.90 12.36
N LEU A 22 14.12 -10.42 12.39
CA LEU A 22 15.25 -9.91 11.63
C LEU A 22 15.67 -10.96 10.60
N LYS A 23 15.73 -10.58 9.32
CA LYS A 23 16.20 -11.44 8.25
C LYS A 23 17.65 -11.11 7.92
N LEU A 24 18.51 -12.10 8.04
CA LEU A 24 19.94 -11.98 7.80
C LEU A 24 20.27 -12.19 6.31
N GLU A 25 21.26 -11.45 5.79
CA GLU A 25 21.81 -11.72 4.44
C GLU A 25 22.47 -13.09 4.38
N THR A 26 23.09 -13.52 5.48
CA THR A 26 23.77 -14.81 5.64
C THR A 26 23.25 -15.52 6.88
N PRO A 27 23.06 -16.85 6.84
CA PRO A 27 22.64 -17.62 8.01
C PRO A 27 23.49 -17.34 9.26
N TRP A 28 22.86 -17.40 10.42
CA TRP A 28 23.56 -17.31 11.70
C TRP A 28 24.57 -18.48 11.83
N PRO A 29 25.81 -18.24 12.27
CA PRO A 29 26.80 -19.30 12.37
C PRO A 29 26.39 -20.37 13.39
N VAL A 30 26.46 -21.65 13.02
CA VAL A 30 26.06 -22.79 13.85
C VAL A 30 26.82 -22.86 15.18
N ASP A 31 28.08 -22.45 15.18
CA ASP A 31 28.96 -22.53 16.36
C ASP A 31 28.95 -21.25 17.22
N VAL A 32 28.16 -20.23 16.85
CA VAL A 32 28.05 -18.97 17.59
C VAL A 32 26.75 -18.98 18.37
N PRO A 33 26.79 -18.89 19.72
CA PRO A 33 25.56 -18.83 20.50
C PRO A 33 24.75 -17.58 20.13
N LEU A 34 23.43 -17.74 20.10
CA LEU A 34 22.53 -16.61 19.94
C LEU A 34 22.64 -15.66 21.14
N PRO A 35 22.44 -14.34 20.94
CA PRO A 35 22.30 -13.43 22.05
C PRO A 35 21.10 -13.80 22.93
N ASP A 36 21.14 -13.43 24.21
CA ASP A 36 20.03 -13.68 25.13
C ASP A 36 18.73 -13.05 24.61
N GLY A 37 17.64 -13.81 24.67
CA GLY A 37 16.32 -13.37 24.18
C GLY A 37 16.11 -13.49 22.67
N TYR A 38 17.01 -14.18 21.97
CA TYR A 38 16.87 -14.52 20.55
C TYR A 38 16.52 -16.00 20.36
N SER A 39 15.75 -16.27 19.31
CA SER A 39 15.48 -17.62 18.82
C SER A 39 15.53 -17.66 17.29
N MET A 40 15.72 -18.84 16.72
CA MET A 40 15.63 -19.02 15.27
C MET A 40 14.18 -19.08 14.84
N GLY A 41 13.80 -18.25 13.87
CA GLY A 41 12.48 -18.26 13.25
C GLY A 41 12.35 -19.25 12.08
N ASP A 42 13.46 -19.80 11.61
CA ASP A 42 13.53 -20.76 10.51
C ASP A 42 14.63 -21.80 10.72
N ASP A 43 14.54 -22.91 9.97
CA ASP A 43 15.54 -23.98 9.99
C ASP A 43 16.82 -23.60 9.25
N ASP A 44 16.73 -22.69 8.28
CA ASP A 44 17.86 -22.20 7.46
C ASP A 44 18.77 -21.22 8.21
N GLY A 45 18.33 -20.82 9.40
CA GLY A 45 19.06 -19.96 10.30
C GLY A 45 19.16 -18.50 9.86
N ARG A 46 18.24 -18.03 9.01
CA ARG A 46 18.24 -16.67 8.45
C ARG A 46 17.25 -15.73 9.14
N LEU A 47 16.28 -16.27 9.85
CA LEU A 47 15.32 -15.50 10.62
C LEU A 47 15.70 -15.56 12.09
N LEU A 48 15.92 -14.39 12.67
CA LEU A 48 16.05 -14.22 14.11
C LEU A 48 14.77 -13.61 14.66
N VAL A 49 14.24 -14.21 15.71
CA VAL A 49 13.05 -13.74 16.42
C VAL A 49 13.46 -13.22 17.78
N THR A 50 12.98 -12.04 18.14
CA THR A 50 13.32 -11.35 19.38
C THR A 50 12.23 -10.34 19.80
N ASN A 51 12.52 -9.52 20.81
CA ASN A 51 11.67 -8.43 21.30
C ASN A 51 12.49 -7.13 21.46
N GLN A 52 11.84 -6.02 21.82
CA GLN A 52 12.51 -4.72 21.95
C GLN A 52 13.66 -4.73 22.97
N ALA A 53 13.43 -5.31 24.15
CA ALA A 53 14.41 -5.33 25.22
C ALA A 53 15.68 -6.10 24.81
N SER A 54 15.49 -7.22 24.12
CA SER A 54 16.58 -8.09 23.66
C SER A 54 17.32 -7.47 22.46
N LEU A 55 16.60 -6.77 21.57
CA LEU A 55 17.24 -5.98 20.51
C LEU A 55 18.19 -4.92 21.07
N VAL A 56 17.72 -4.18 22.08
CA VAL A 56 18.53 -3.17 22.76
C VAL A 56 19.76 -3.81 23.40
N SER A 57 19.60 -4.91 24.16
CA SER A 57 20.72 -5.55 24.85
C SER A 57 21.75 -6.16 23.88
N ALA A 58 21.30 -6.66 22.73
CA ALA A 58 22.16 -7.30 21.73
C ALA A 58 22.73 -6.36 20.66
N THR A 59 22.46 -5.04 20.74
CA THR A 59 22.90 -4.04 19.73
C THR A 59 24.36 -4.20 19.32
N ASN A 60 25.28 -4.31 20.29
CA ASN A 60 26.71 -4.41 20.01
C ASN A 60 27.09 -5.71 19.27
N SER A 61 26.39 -6.80 19.55
CA SER A 61 26.61 -8.10 18.90
C SER A 61 26.06 -8.13 17.48
N LEU A 62 24.99 -7.36 17.22
CA LEU A 62 24.31 -7.35 15.93
C LEU A 62 24.76 -6.24 14.98
N ARG A 63 25.47 -5.21 15.43
CA ARG A 63 25.85 -4.06 14.59
C ARG A 63 26.65 -4.43 13.32
N GLU A 64 27.45 -5.50 13.39
CA GLU A 64 28.24 -5.98 12.24
C GLU A 64 27.47 -7.00 11.40
N THR A 65 26.35 -7.51 11.92
CA THR A 65 25.49 -8.45 11.22
C THR A 65 24.73 -7.72 10.14
N ARG A 66 24.77 -8.24 8.91
CA ARG A 66 24.00 -7.68 7.80
C ARG A 66 22.57 -8.18 7.84
N ILE A 67 21.68 -7.34 8.34
CA ILE A 67 20.24 -7.55 8.32
C ILE A 67 19.69 -6.92 7.04
N SER A 68 19.10 -7.74 6.18
CA SER A 68 18.54 -7.30 4.91
C SER A 68 17.11 -6.77 5.07
N GLU A 69 16.33 -7.35 5.99
CA GLU A 69 14.91 -7.04 6.17
C GLU A 69 14.55 -7.16 7.65
N ALA A 70 13.57 -6.38 8.11
CA ALA A 70 13.06 -6.48 9.47
C ALA A 70 11.54 -6.31 9.53
N LEU A 71 10.90 -7.01 10.46
CA LEU A 71 9.52 -6.85 10.82
C LEU A 71 9.38 -6.54 12.31
N PHE A 72 8.58 -5.53 12.62
CA PHE A 72 8.16 -5.17 13.98
C PHE A 72 6.65 -5.38 14.09
N ALA A 73 6.19 -6.18 15.04
CA ALA A 73 4.77 -6.43 15.29
C ALA A 73 4.38 -6.08 16.72
N GLY A 74 3.37 -5.20 16.84
CA GLY A 74 2.84 -4.78 18.14
C GLY A 74 3.89 -4.12 19.05
N CYS A 75 4.92 -3.53 18.44
CA CYS A 75 5.98 -2.82 19.13
C CYS A 75 5.49 -1.45 19.63
N ALA A 76 6.00 -1.00 20.78
CA ALA A 76 5.93 0.41 21.17
C ALA A 76 6.59 1.29 20.10
N ALA A 77 6.10 2.54 19.98
CA ALA A 77 6.66 3.52 19.06
C ALA A 77 8.13 3.78 19.38
N PHE A 78 8.97 4.01 18.37
CA PHE A 78 10.39 4.27 18.55
C PHE A 78 10.65 5.49 19.46
N GLU A 79 9.76 6.50 19.46
CA GLU A 79 9.90 7.71 20.30
C GLU A 79 9.67 7.45 21.79
N SER A 80 9.00 6.36 22.13
CA SER A 80 8.79 6.02 23.54
C SER A 80 10.11 5.67 24.23
N SER A 81 11.18 5.37 23.49
CA SER A 81 12.50 5.05 24.03
C SER A 81 13.63 5.41 23.06
N ASN A 82 14.39 6.45 23.40
CA ASN A 82 15.60 6.86 22.67
C ASN A 82 16.62 5.71 22.53
N VAL A 83 16.69 4.81 23.50
CA VAL A 83 17.62 3.67 23.48
C VAL A 83 17.16 2.64 22.46
N PHE A 84 15.86 2.33 22.40
CA PHE A 84 15.30 1.44 21.40
C PHE A 84 15.45 2.02 19.98
N GLU A 85 15.12 3.30 19.80
CA GLU A 85 15.31 3.98 18.51
C GLU A 85 16.77 3.93 18.04
N ALA A 86 17.73 4.28 18.90
CA ALA A 86 19.14 4.26 18.56
C ALA A 86 19.64 2.84 18.22
N SER A 87 19.19 1.83 18.98
CA SER A 87 19.54 0.43 18.77
C SER A 87 18.99 -0.09 17.45
N ALA A 88 17.71 0.15 17.16
CA ALA A 88 17.08 -0.24 15.90
C ALA A 88 17.75 0.45 14.71
N ARG A 89 18.10 1.75 14.81
CA ARG A 89 18.85 2.45 13.75
C ARG A 89 20.21 1.84 13.48
N GLU A 90 20.96 1.50 14.53
CA GLU A 90 22.30 0.91 14.38
C GLU A 90 22.23 -0.50 13.77
N VAL A 91 21.33 -1.34 14.29
CA VAL A 91 21.17 -2.73 13.86
C VAL A 91 20.60 -2.81 12.44
N LEU A 92 19.68 -1.93 12.08
CA LEU A 92 18.98 -1.95 10.77
C LEU A 92 19.58 -0.99 9.74
N ARG A 93 20.79 -0.47 9.96
CA ARG A 93 21.44 0.50 9.06
C ARG A 93 21.58 0.01 7.61
N PHE A 94 21.57 -1.30 7.37
CA PHE A 94 21.65 -1.91 6.03
C PHE A 94 20.33 -2.48 5.52
N ALA A 95 19.27 -2.46 6.34
CA ALA A 95 18.01 -3.08 5.97
C ALA A 95 17.40 -2.38 4.75
N GLY A 96 17.13 -3.16 3.71
CA GLY A 96 16.48 -2.69 2.48
C GLY A 96 14.96 -2.69 2.59
N GLU A 97 14.40 -3.43 3.54
CA GLU A 97 12.95 -3.53 3.77
C GLU A 97 12.64 -3.47 5.26
N ILE A 98 11.71 -2.59 5.61
CA ILE A 98 11.19 -2.43 6.96
C ILE A 98 9.68 -2.64 6.90
N CYS A 99 9.20 -3.62 7.67
CA CYS A 99 7.78 -3.90 7.85
C CYS A 99 7.39 -3.59 9.30
N ILE A 100 6.31 -2.84 9.51
CA ILE A 100 5.82 -2.51 10.85
C ILE A 100 4.32 -2.78 10.93
N VAL A 101 3.98 -3.88 11.60
CA VAL A 101 2.61 -4.25 11.94
C VAL A 101 2.18 -3.50 13.20
N HIS A 102 1.02 -2.83 13.15
CA HIS A 102 0.54 -1.93 14.21
C HIS A 102 1.43 -0.72 14.41
N ASN A 103 1.87 -0.10 13.31
CA ASN A 103 2.75 1.06 13.35
C ASN A 103 2.15 2.18 14.21
N ARG A 104 2.99 2.80 15.04
CA ARG A 104 2.63 3.92 15.92
C ARG A 104 3.52 5.15 15.70
N ASP A 105 4.52 5.06 14.82
CA ASP A 105 5.40 6.16 14.47
C ASP A 105 4.96 6.82 13.16
N THR A 106 5.25 8.10 13.00
CA THR A 106 4.92 8.79 11.75
C THR A 106 5.79 8.28 10.59
N ILE A 107 5.22 8.20 9.38
CA ILE A 107 5.94 7.77 8.16
C ILE A 107 7.22 8.59 7.97
N TYR A 108 7.15 9.90 8.25
CA TYR A 108 8.28 10.81 8.17
C TYR A 108 9.46 10.40 9.04
N LYS A 109 9.16 10.06 10.28
CA LYS A 109 10.18 9.62 11.22
C LYS A 109 10.79 8.31 10.77
N LEU A 110 9.99 7.36 10.29
CA LEU A 110 10.46 6.07 9.80
C LEU A 110 11.39 6.23 8.58
N ILE A 111 11.04 7.08 7.62
CA ILE A 111 11.90 7.38 6.46
C ILE A 111 13.24 7.98 6.88
N ARG A 112 13.24 8.87 7.88
CA ARG A 112 14.47 9.46 8.45
C ARG A 112 15.30 8.45 9.21
N MET A 113 14.63 7.56 9.92
CA MET A 113 15.27 6.54 10.75
C MET A 113 15.95 5.47 9.90
N PHE A 114 15.35 5.12 8.76
CA PHE A 114 15.83 4.08 7.86
C PHE A 114 16.09 4.63 6.44
N PRO A 115 17.10 5.50 6.25
CA PRO A 115 17.33 6.18 4.97
C PRO A 115 17.68 5.22 3.81
N ASN A 116 18.24 4.05 4.14
CA ASN A 116 18.62 3.02 3.16
C ASN A 116 17.48 2.05 2.82
N ALA A 117 16.34 2.14 3.51
CA ALA A 117 15.19 1.31 3.22
C ALA A 117 14.63 1.67 1.84
N LYS A 118 14.51 0.65 0.99
CA LYS A 118 13.88 0.73 -0.34
C LYS A 118 12.39 0.43 -0.26
N VAL A 119 11.98 -0.32 0.76
CA VAL A 119 10.60 -0.70 1.03
C VAL A 119 10.26 -0.32 2.48
N LEU A 120 9.16 0.39 2.64
CA LEU A 120 8.51 0.61 3.93
C LEU A 120 7.08 0.09 3.82
N ALA A 121 6.78 -0.98 4.56
CA ALA A 121 5.46 -1.59 4.61
C ALA A 121 4.87 -1.40 6.01
N LEU A 122 3.66 -0.83 6.06
CA LEU A 122 2.94 -0.47 7.29
C LEU A 122 1.58 -1.18 7.31
N PRO A 123 1.57 -2.53 7.45
CA PRO A 123 0.33 -3.24 7.69
C PRO A 123 -0.31 -2.78 9.00
N HIS A 124 -1.59 -2.44 8.96
CA HIS A 124 -2.35 -2.03 10.14
C HIS A 124 -1.72 -0.80 10.85
N ASP A 125 -1.39 0.24 10.08
CA ASP A 125 -0.88 1.50 10.61
C ASP A 125 -1.89 2.17 11.55
N LEU A 126 -1.53 2.28 12.83
CA LEU A 126 -2.32 2.88 13.91
C LEU A 126 -1.87 4.30 14.22
N CYS A 127 -0.82 4.79 13.57
CA CYS A 127 -0.32 6.13 13.81
C CYS A 127 -1.24 7.16 13.14
N PHE A 128 -1.65 8.16 13.92
CA PHE A 128 -2.22 9.37 13.35
C PHE A 128 -1.07 10.23 12.83
N HIS A 129 -0.92 10.36 11.52
CA HIS A 129 0.12 11.21 10.96
C HIS A 129 -0.40 12.65 10.88
N ALA A 130 -0.56 13.28 12.04
CA ALA A 130 -0.64 14.73 12.08
C ALA A 130 0.74 15.24 11.70
N VAL A 131 0.81 16.17 10.75
CA VAL A 131 1.96 17.07 10.76
C VAL A 131 1.73 18.00 11.92
N ASP A 132 2.56 17.93 12.96
CA ASP A 132 2.71 19.08 13.83
C ASP A 132 3.30 20.20 12.95
N LEU A 133 2.42 21.06 12.45
CA LEU A 133 2.73 22.22 11.60
C LEU A 133 3.65 23.23 12.31
N ASP A 134 3.94 23.01 13.60
CA ASP A 134 4.83 23.78 14.45
C ASP A 134 6.29 23.31 14.43
N GLU A 135 6.61 22.15 13.83
CA GLU A 135 8.01 21.79 13.58
C GLU A 135 8.59 22.57 12.37
N PRO A 136 9.93 22.79 12.30
CA PRO A 136 10.61 23.71 11.36
C PRO A 136 10.56 23.32 9.86
N TYR A 137 9.57 22.52 9.44
CA TYR A 137 9.26 22.09 8.07
C TYR A 137 8.95 23.24 7.08
N ARG A 138 8.99 24.50 7.53
CA ARG A 138 8.82 25.70 6.67
C ARG A 138 9.99 26.03 5.75
N CYS A 139 11.16 25.39 5.90
CA CYS A 139 12.23 25.58 4.92
C CYS A 139 11.97 24.76 3.65
N ARG A 140 11.08 25.31 2.80
CA ARG A 140 10.58 24.75 1.52
C ARG A 140 11.65 24.41 0.46
N GLY A 141 12.94 24.46 0.77
CA GLY A 141 14.03 24.36 -0.20
C GLY A 141 14.96 23.14 -0.06
N GLU A 142 14.97 22.44 1.07
CA GLU A 142 15.92 21.34 1.30
C GLU A 142 15.19 20.01 1.53
N PRO A 143 15.57 18.92 0.84
CA PRO A 143 15.03 17.60 1.12
C PRO A 143 15.40 17.21 2.56
N LEU A 144 14.39 16.95 3.40
CA LEU A 144 14.56 16.58 4.82
C LEU A 144 15.42 15.34 5.02
N VAL A 145 15.51 14.48 3.99
CA VAL A 145 16.47 13.38 3.89
C VAL A 145 17.07 13.42 2.48
N PRO A 146 18.26 13.99 2.29
CA PRO A 146 18.89 14.12 0.97
C PRO A 146 19.15 12.78 0.25
N THR A 147 18.94 11.65 0.93
CA THR A 147 19.42 10.33 0.51
C THR A 147 18.40 9.20 0.70
N SER A 148 17.10 9.47 0.82
CA SER A 148 16.14 8.36 0.96
C SER A 148 16.15 7.50 -0.30
N GLU A 149 16.40 6.19 -0.13
CA GLU A 149 16.32 5.21 -1.22
C GLU A 149 14.91 4.61 -1.40
N LEU A 150 13.90 5.15 -0.70
CA LEU A 150 12.57 4.58 -0.66
C LEU A 150 11.94 4.55 -2.06
N ARG A 151 11.60 3.33 -2.50
CA ARG A 151 10.98 3.04 -3.79
C ARG A 151 9.56 2.53 -3.64
N VAL A 152 9.23 1.96 -2.50
CA VAL A 152 7.94 1.32 -2.23
C VAL A 152 7.45 1.78 -0.87
N LEU A 153 6.29 2.43 -0.86
CA LEU A 153 5.55 2.75 0.36
C LEU A 153 4.21 2.03 0.30
N GLU A 154 3.96 1.15 1.27
CA GLU A 154 2.74 0.35 1.34
C GLU A 154 2.07 0.55 2.70
N GLY A 155 0.86 1.10 2.70
CA GLY A 155 -0.06 1.06 3.83
C GLY A 155 -1.21 0.12 3.48
N SER A 156 -1.44 -0.94 4.27
CA SER A 156 -2.49 -1.93 3.99
C SER A 156 -3.24 -2.36 5.24
N THR A 157 -4.55 -2.56 5.07
CA THR A 157 -5.51 -3.03 6.08
C THR A 157 -6.12 -4.37 5.73
N ARG A 158 -5.70 -5.04 4.65
CA ARG A 158 -6.32 -6.30 4.22
C ARG A 158 -6.12 -7.47 5.19
N ILE A 159 -5.65 -7.21 6.41
CA ILE A 159 -5.33 -8.23 7.38
C ILE A 159 -6.36 -8.17 8.51
N GLY A 160 -7.25 -9.17 8.53
CA GLY A 160 -8.44 -9.19 9.37
C GLY A 160 -9.54 -8.32 8.77
N CYS A 161 -10.76 -8.84 8.66
CA CYS A 161 -11.91 -8.15 8.06
C CYS A 161 -12.29 -6.79 8.71
N ALA A 162 -11.53 -6.32 9.72
CA ALA A 162 -11.67 -5.01 10.33
C ALA A 162 -10.99 -3.93 9.47
N SER A 163 -11.80 -3.07 8.88
CA SER A 163 -11.36 -1.91 8.10
C SER A 163 -10.86 -0.79 9.01
N SER A 164 -9.58 -0.75 9.37
CA SER A 164 -9.07 0.38 10.15
C SER A 164 -7.59 0.68 9.94
N LEU A 165 -7.25 1.25 8.77
CA LEU A 165 -6.19 2.27 8.71
C LEU A 165 -6.91 3.54 9.13
N LEU A 166 -6.58 4.10 10.28
CA LEU A 166 -7.03 5.43 10.63
C LEU A 166 -6.03 6.45 10.07
N LEU A 167 -5.74 6.38 8.76
CA LEU A 167 -5.13 7.54 8.12
C LEU A 167 -6.23 8.57 7.99
N THR A 168 -6.07 9.66 8.71
CA THR A 168 -6.89 10.81 8.41
C THR A 168 -6.57 11.30 7.02
N GLU A 169 -7.54 11.97 6.47
CA GLU A 169 -7.32 12.92 5.41
C GLU A 169 -5.99 13.66 5.42
N ASP A 170 -5.72 14.40 6.49
CA ASP A 170 -4.60 15.33 6.54
C ASP A 170 -3.29 14.56 6.40
N THR A 171 -3.26 13.33 6.95
CA THR A 171 -2.18 12.38 6.76
C THR A 171 -1.98 12.03 5.29
N VAL A 172 -3.02 11.59 4.56
CA VAL A 172 -2.85 11.17 3.17
C VAL A 172 -2.48 12.37 2.29
N LEU A 173 -3.14 13.51 2.51
CA LEU A 173 -2.79 14.76 1.84
C LEU A 173 -1.33 15.12 2.06
N GLU A 174 -0.85 15.01 3.29
CA GLU A 174 0.55 15.31 3.57
C GLU A 174 1.48 14.27 2.94
N ILE A 175 1.20 12.97 3.06
CA ILE A 175 1.97 11.92 2.39
C ILE A 175 2.09 12.27 0.90
N VAL A 176 0.98 12.62 0.26
CA VAL A 176 0.97 12.97 -1.16
C VAL A 176 1.75 14.28 -1.46
N ARG A 177 1.73 15.27 -0.57
CA ARG A 177 2.48 16.54 -0.72
C ARG A 177 3.98 16.41 -0.45
N THR A 178 4.34 15.54 0.48
CA THR A 178 5.65 15.53 1.12
C THR A 178 6.48 14.31 0.70
N CYS A 179 5.87 13.15 0.42
CA CYS A 179 6.56 12.01 -0.19
C CYS A 179 7.33 12.36 -1.48
N PRO A 180 6.81 13.17 -2.42
CA PRO A 180 7.57 13.71 -3.55
C PRO A 180 8.95 14.26 -3.19
N LYS A 181 9.00 15.04 -2.11
CA LYS A 181 10.18 15.79 -1.68
C LYS A 181 11.12 14.92 -0.86
N LEU A 182 10.58 13.93 -0.17
CA LEU A 182 11.32 13.02 0.69
C LEU A 182 11.85 11.80 -0.05
N CYS A 183 11.05 11.28 -0.96
CA CYS A 183 11.21 10.01 -1.64
C CYS A 183 11.15 10.25 -3.16
N PRO A 184 12.11 11.00 -3.74
CA PRO A 184 12.12 11.27 -5.18
C PRO A 184 12.26 9.99 -6.03
N GLU A 185 12.72 8.90 -5.41
CA GLU A 185 12.86 7.57 -6.01
C GLU A 185 11.59 6.69 -5.90
N LEU A 186 10.49 7.20 -5.34
CA LEU A 186 9.27 6.43 -5.13
C LEU A 186 8.69 5.93 -6.47
N LYS A 187 8.51 4.62 -6.58
CA LYS A 187 7.99 3.90 -7.76
C LYS A 187 6.62 3.29 -7.51
N THR A 188 6.34 2.92 -6.27
CA THR A 188 5.11 2.25 -5.87
C THR A 188 4.54 2.92 -4.64
N LEU A 189 3.27 3.32 -4.73
CA LEU A 189 2.47 3.84 -3.63
C LEU A 189 1.20 3.01 -3.52
N ARG A 190 1.03 2.32 -2.40
CA ARG A 190 -0.19 1.54 -2.12
C ARG A 190 -0.83 2.09 -0.85
N LEU A 191 -2.02 2.66 -0.97
CA LEU A 191 -2.82 3.20 0.12
C LEU A 191 -4.19 2.49 0.08
N VAL A 192 -4.41 1.55 0.99
CA VAL A 192 -5.61 0.70 1.00
C VAL A 192 -6.49 0.98 2.23
N SER A 193 -7.76 1.34 2.00
CA SER A 193 -8.80 1.64 3.01
C SER A 193 -8.50 2.88 3.85
N CYS A 194 -8.58 4.05 3.23
CA CYS A 194 -8.49 5.35 3.92
C CYS A 194 -9.74 6.19 3.61
N GLU A 195 -10.04 7.19 4.45
CA GLU A 195 -11.16 8.13 4.24
C GLU A 195 -10.67 9.59 4.33
N ILE A 196 -11.15 10.45 3.42
CA ILE A 196 -10.70 11.84 3.21
C ILE A 196 -11.91 12.81 3.07
N SER A 197 -11.86 14.04 3.62
CA SER A 197 -12.96 15.02 3.86
C SER A 197 -12.67 16.59 3.90
N SER A 198 -11.59 17.14 3.33
CA SER A 198 -10.96 18.47 3.49
C SER A 198 -10.48 19.02 2.14
N ASP A 199 -10.87 20.25 1.88
CA ASP A 199 -11.00 20.76 0.51
C ASP A 199 -9.78 21.49 -0.07
N ASP A 200 -8.66 21.67 0.67
CA ASP A 200 -7.70 22.72 0.27
C ASP A 200 -6.21 22.32 0.31
N ALA A 201 -5.72 21.59 -0.70
CA ALA A 201 -4.48 22.07 -1.36
C ALA A 201 -4.24 21.52 -2.76
N PRO A 202 -3.64 22.35 -3.64
CA PRO A 202 -3.08 21.89 -4.90
C PRO A 202 -1.85 21.00 -4.69
N LEU A 203 -1.73 19.95 -5.50
CA LEU A 203 -0.51 19.16 -5.67
C LEU A 203 0.32 19.73 -6.83
N ASP A 204 1.63 19.59 -6.74
CA ASP A 204 2.52 19.91 -7.86
C ASP A 204 2.37 18.87 -8.97
N TYR A 205 2.34 19.31 -10.22
CA TYR A 205 2.12 18.45 -11.38
C TYR A 205 3.27 17.45 -11.62
N ASP A 206 4.46 17.74 -11.13
CA ASP A 206 5.65 16.88 -11.25
C ASP A 206 6.07 16.28 -9.90
N ALA A 207 5.14 16.18 -8.95
CA ALA A 207 5.38 15.64 -7.62
C ALA A 207 5.98 14.21 -7.64
N PHE A 208 5.62 13.39 -8.63
CA PHE A 208 5.97 11.97 -8.63
C PHE A 208 6.66 11.53 -9.93
N PRO A 209 7.91 11.97 -10.18
CA PRO A 209 8.57 11.78 -11.47
C PRO A 209 8.91 10.32 -11.79
N LYS A 210 8.92 9.44 -10.77
CA LYS A 210 9.28 8.02 -10.91
C LYS A 210 8.16 7.07 -10.52
N LEU A 211 7.00 7.56 -10.10
CA LEU A 211 5.90 6.74 -9.65
C LEU A 211 5.27 6.03 -10.84
N ARG A 212 5.18 4.70 -10.75
CA ARG A 212 4.70 3.82 -11.83
C ARG A 212 3.53 2.97 -11.41
N THR A 213 3.43 2.65 -10.12
CA THR A 213 2.38 1.80 -9.58
C THR A 213 1.65 2.54 -8.48
N VAL A 214 0.34 2.65 -8.63
CA VAL A 214 -0.54 3.25 -7.65
C VAL A 214 -1.67 2.27 -7.34
N GLU A 215 -1.90 2.02 -6.06
CA GLU A 215 -3.10 1.34 -5.58
C GLU A 215 -3.82 2.25 -4.58
N LEU A 216 -5.06 2.62 -4.89
CA LEU A 216 -5.91 3.47 -4.07
C LEU A 216 -7.21 2.74 -3.78
N CYS A 217 -7.40 2.32 -2.54
CA CYS A 217 -8.68 1.79 -2.04
C CYS A 217 -9.29 2.78 -1.04
N VAL A 218 -9.29 4.05 -1.40
CA VAL A 218 -9.54 5.18 -0.49
C VAL A 218 -10.73 5.97 -1.04
N LYS A 219 -11.65 6.40 -0.18
CA LYS A 219 -12.59 7.48 -0.54
C LYS A 219 -11.82 8.80 -0.53
N LEU A 220 -11.08 9.04 -1.60
CA LEU A 220 -10.37 10.31 -1.79
C LEU A 220 -11.39 11.38 -2.14
N LEU A 221 -11.24 12.57 -1.55
CA LEU A 221 -11.94 13.73 -2.08
C LEU A 221 -11.58 13.91 -3.54
N ARG A 222 -12.59 14.25 -4.33
CA ARG A 222 -12.46 14.40 -5.78
C ARG A 222 -11.32 15.34 -6.16
N VAL A 223 -11.15 16.46 -5.46
CA VAL A 223 -10.09 17.43 -5.76
C VAL A 223 -8.70 16.83 -5.59
N VAL A 224 -8.47 16.11 -4.50
CA VAL A 224 -7.20 15.44 -4.20
C VAL A 224 -6.94 14.30 -5.17
N PHE A 225 -7.96 13.50 -5.44
CA PHE A 225 -7.92 12.41 -6.40
C PHE A 225 -7.56 12.89 -7.80
N ASP A 226 -8.25 13.93 -8.27
CA ASP A 226 -8.02 14.56 -9.57
C ASP A 226 -6.60 15.11 -9.67
N ALA A 227 -6.16 15.87 -8.66
CA ALA A 227 -4.82 16.46 -8.63
C ALA A 227 -3.72 15.38 -8.63
N PHE A 228 -3.91 14.31 -7.84
CA PHE A 228 -2.96 13.21 -7.75
C PHE A 228 -2.85 12.44 -9.06
N LEU A 229 -4.00 12.10 -9.67
CA LEU A 229 -4.01 11.41 -10.95
C LEU A 229 -3.45 12.27 -12.07
N TYR A 230 -3.69 13.57 -12.05
CA TYR A 230 -3.05 14.48 -13.00
C TYR A 230 -1.53 14.48 -12.83
N ALA A 231 -1.04 14.62 -11.60
CA ALA A 231 0.40 14.67 -11.29
C ALA A 231 1.15 13.36 -11.61
N THR A 232 0.42 12.25 -11.79
CA THR A 232 1.00 10.93 -12.08
C THR A 232 0.71 10.45 -13.51
N SER A 233 -0.13 11.18 -14.26
CA SER A 233 -0.64 10.77 -15.57
C SER A 233 0.44 10.41 -16.59
N GLY A 234 1.56 11.13 -16.59
CA GLY A 234 2.67 10.93 -17.53
C GLY A 234 3.61 9.76 -17.21
N THR A 235 3.57 9.21 -16.00
CA THR A 235 4.55 8.22 -15.51
C THR A 235 3.90 6.90 -15.10
N LEU A 236 2.60 6.92 -14.80
CA LEU A 236 1.86 5.80 -14.28
C LEU A 236 1.74 4.67 -15.31
N ARG A 237 2.05 3.45 -14.86
CA ARG A 237 1.95 2.21 -15.66
C ARG A 237 0.88 1.27 -15.14
N ASN A 238 0.77 1.16 -13.82
CA ASN A 238 -0.17 0.25 -13.17
C ASN A 238 -1.03 1.07 -12.21
N LEU A 239 -2.34 1.06 -12.43
CA LEU A 239 -3.30 1.76 -11.58
C LEU A 239 -4.33 0.77 -11.08
N ARG A 240 -4.44 0.63 -9.75
CA ARG A 240 -5.51 -0.10 -9.11
C ARG A 240 -6.38 0.85 -8.30
N LEU A 241 -7.65 0.88 -8.64
CA LEU A 241 -8.67 1.64 -7.93
C LEU A 241 -9.65 0.65 -7.34
N ALA A 242 -9.85 0.73 -6.04
CA ALA A 242 -10.85 -0.07 -5.35
C ALA A 242 -11.89 0.82 -4.69
N GLY A 243 -13.14 0.38 -4.80
CA GLY A 243 -14.32 1.13 -4.40
C GLY A 243 -14.94 1.93 -5.54
N ASP A 244 -16.27 1.98 -5.51
CA ASP A 244 -17.11 2.58 -6.53
C ASP A 244 -16.84 4.06 -6.77
N ALA A 245 -16.57 4.83 -5.71
CA ALA A 245 -16.32 6.26 -5.80
C ALA A 245 -15.02 6.57 -6.57
N SER A 246 -13.95 5.82 -6.32
CA SER A 246 -12.65 5.98 -6.98
C SER A 246 -12.73 5.54 -8.45
N CYS A 247 -13.40 4.43 -8.72
CA CYS A 247 -13.64 3.96 -10.09
C CYS A 247 -14.47 4.98 -10.88
N ARG A 248 -15.57 5.48 -10.31
CA ARG A 248 -16.40 6.53 -10.91
C ARG A 248 -15.59 7.80 -11.17
N GLY A 249 -14.84 8.28 -10.17
CA GLY A 249 -14.02 9.47 -10.29
C GLY A 249 -13.02 9.37 -11.44
N PHE A 250 -12.34 8.23 -11.56
CA PHE A 250 -11.37 7.99 -12.64
C PHE A 250 -12.02 8.00 -14.02
N LEU A 251 -13.15 7.31 -14.18
CA LEU A 251 -13.87 7.30 -15.45
C LEU A 251 -14.37 8.70 -15.82
N HIS A 252 -14.86 9.47 -14.85
CA HIS A 252 -15.31 10.84 -15.07
C HIS A 252 -14.15 11.75 -15.51
N LEU A 253 -12.98 11.61 -14.90
CA LEU A 253 -11.75 12.32 -15.30
C LEU A 253 -11.32 12.00 -16.73
N CYS A 254 -11.42 10.74 -17.12
CA CYS A 254 -10.96 10.28 -18.43
C CYS A 254 -11.99 10.48 -19.56
N CYS A 255 -13.28 10.68 -19.24
CA CYS A 255 -14.34 10.64 -20.26
C CYS A 255 -15.27 11.86 -20.29
N LEU A 256 -15.55 12.46 -19.12
CA LEU A 256 -16.61 13.46 -18.97
C LEU A 256 -16.08 14.90 -18.85
N ARG A 257 -14.79 15.09 -18.60
CA ARG A 257 -14.20 16.43 -18.56
C ARG A 257 -14.11 17.06 -19.95
N CYS A 258 -14.17 18.39 -19.99
CA CYS A 258 -13.89 19.18 -21.19
C CYS A 258 -12.48 18.90 -21.74
N GLU A 259 -11.53 18.70 -20.82
CA GLU A 259 -10.16 18.26 -21.10
C GLU A 259 -9.93 16.93 -20.38
N PRO A 260 -10.15 15.79 -21.06
CA PRO A 260 -9.88 14.48 -20.50
C PRO A 260 -8.41 14.31 -20.14
N ILE A 261 -8.12 13.72 -18.98
CA ILE A 261 -6.75 13.33 -18.63
C ILE A 261 -6.38 12.09 -19.45
N SER A 262 -5.23 12.14 -20.11
CA SER A 262 -4.65 10.98 -20.81
C SER A 262 -3.54 10.36 -19.96
N PHE A 263 -3.52 9.03 -19.94
CA PHE A 263 -2.47 8.23 -19.30
C PHE A 263 -1.71 7.47 -20.38
N PRO A 264 -0.75 8.12 -21.07
CA PRO A 264 -0.09 7.55 -22.24
C PRO A 264 0.79 6.33 -21.92
N CYS A 265 1.15 6.12 -20.66
CA CYS A 265 2.00 5.02 -20.21
C CYS A 265 1.24 3.95 -19.42
N LEU A 266 -0.08 4.09 -19.20
CA LEU A 266 -0.84 3.13 -18.39
C LEU A 266 -1.01 1.82 -19.15
N GLU A 267 -0.34 0.77 -18.66
CA GLU A 267 -0.31 -0.57 -19.23
C GLU A 267 -1.35 -1.49 -18.54
N GLU A 268 -1.55 -1.31 -17.23
CA GLU A 268 -2.44 -2.14 -16.40
C GLU A 268 -3.42 -1.27 -15.61
N LEU A 269 -4.70 -1.57 -15.74
CA LEU A 269 -5.78 -0.90 -15.00
C LEU A 269 -6.63 -1.94 -14.24
N THR A 270 -6.86 -1.70 -12.97
CA THR A 270 -7.80 -2.47 -12.14
C THR A 270 -8.89 -1.54 -11.64
N LEU A 271 -10.14 -1.82 -12.03
CA LEU A 271 -11.35 -1.15 -11.58
C LEU A 271 -12.16 -2.13 -10.72
N ASP A 272 -11.85 -2.14 -9.43
CA ASP A 272 -12.45 -3.01 -8.42
C ASP A 272 -13.77 -2.38 -7.93
N THR A 273 -14.79 -2.63 -8.77
CA THR A 273 -16.19 -2.22 -8.62
C THR A 273 -17.07 -3.22 -9.36
N ALA A 274 -18.25 -3.53 -8.81
CA ALA A 274 -19.27 -4.34 -9.45
C ALA A 274 -20.37 -3.48 -10.13
N LEU A 275 -20.28 -2.14 -10.04
CA LEU A 275 -21.32 -1.26 -10.57
C LEU A 275 -21.40 -1.31 -12.09
N THR A 276 -22.63 -1.19 -12.61
CA THR A 276 -22.90 -1.04 -14.03
C THR A 276 -22.39 0.29 -14.58
N ILE A 277 -22.27 0.39 -15.91
CA ILE A 277 -21.86 1.65 -16.57
C ILE A 277 -22.79 2.81 -16.19
N ASP A 278 -24.10 2.55 -16.15
CA ASP A 278 -25.12 3.53 -15.76
C ASP A 278 -25.02 3.93 -14.27
N ALA A 279 -24.78 2.97 -13.37
CA ALA A 279 -24.57 3.25 -11.95
C ALA A 279 -23.26 4.02 -11.67
N LEU A 280 -22.26 3.89 -12.55
CA LEU A 280 -21.07 4.74 -12.57
C LEU A 280 -21.35 6.12 -13.19
N GLN A 281 -22.56 6.39 -13.68
CA GLN A 281 -22.96 7.64 -14.33
C GLN A 281 -22.09 7.96 -15.55
N VAL A 282 -21.73 6.93 -16.31
CA VAL A 282 -20.97 7.03 -17.56
C VAL A 282 -21.86 6.49 -18.67
N LYS A 283 -21.73 7.01 -19.88
CA LYS A 283 -22.42 6.45 -21.05
C LYS A 283 -21.46 5.61 -21.90
N PRO A 284 -21.95 4.63 -22.69
CA PRO A 284 -21.08 3.87 -23.59
C PRO A 284 -20.25 4.75 -24.54
N GLU A 285 -20.78 5.89 -24.99
CA GLU A 285 -20.07 6.84 -25.86
C GLU A 285 -18.89 7.52 -25.15
N ASP A 286 -19.00 7.71 -23.83
CA ASP A 286 -17.95 8.30 -23.02
C ASP A 286 -16.78 7.32 -22.84
N LEU A 287 -17.06 6.01 -22.74
CA LEU A 287 -16.02 4.99 -22.67
C LEU A 287 -15.18 4.89 -23.95
N HIS A 288 -15.68 5.34 -25.11
CA HIS A 288 -14.83 5.45 -26.30
C HIS A 288 -13.70 6.47 -26.10
N LYS A 289 -13.95 7.56 -25.36
CA LYS A 289 -12.91 8.54 -25.02
C LYS A 289 -11.88 7.93 -24.08
N LEU A 290 -12.32 7.06 -23.15
CA LEU A 290 -11.40 6.31 -22.28
C LEU A 290 -10.34 5.56 -23.08
N LEU A 291 -10.73 4.90 -24.16
CA LEU A 291 -9.80 4.16 -25.01
C LEU A 291 -8.75 5.07 -25.65
N THR A 292 -9.11 6.31 -25.99
CA THR A 292 -8.16 7.30 -26.51
C THR A 292 -7.25 7.86 -25.41
N SER A 293 -7.76 7.94 -24.18
CA SER A 293 -7.00 8.39 -23.02
C SER A 293 -5.98 7.36 -22.54
N LEU A 294 -6.16 6.07 -22.88
CA LEU A 294 -5.34 4.94 -22.41
C LEU A 294 -4.65 4.18 -23.58
N PRO A 295 -3.80 4.84 -24.39
CA PRO A 295 -3.26 4.25 -25.62
C PRO A 295 -2.30 3.07 -25.39
N ALA A 296 -1.71 2.95 -24.19
CA ALA A 296 -0.77 1.88 -23.83
C ALA A 296 -1.43 0.72 -23.08
N LEU A 297 -2.75 0.76 -22.87
CA LEU A 297 -3.44 -0.24 -22.05
C LEU A 297 -3.32 -1.63 -22.67
N ARG A 298 -2.86 -2.59 -21.86
CA ARG A 298 -2.64 -3.99 -22.23
C ARG A 298 -3.43 -4.95 -21.35
N HIS A 299 -3.77 -4.53 -20.14
CA HIS A 299 -4.51 -5.34 -19.18
C HIS A 299 -5.57 -4.50 -18.47
N LEU A 300 -6.79 -5.01 -18.42
CA LEU A 300 -7.87 -4.48 -17.60
C LEU A 300 -8.45 -5.58 -16.72
N SER A 301 -8.52 -5.30 -15.42
CA SER A 301 -9.21 -6.13 -14.44
C SER A 301 -10.43 -5.40 -13.93
N THR A 302 -11.61 -6.02 -13.95
CA THR A 302 -12.83 -5.44 -13.37
C THR A 302 -13.86 -6.51 -13.03
N ASP A 303 -14.67 -6.25 -12.00
CA ASP A 303 -15.83 -7.07 -11.65
C ASP A 303 -17.16 -6.51 -12.19
N SER A 304 -17.11 -5.35 -12.86
CA SER A 304 -18.25 -4.80 -13.57
C SER A 304 -18.44 -5.54 -14.90
N TYR A 305 -19.54 -6.29 -14.98
CA TYR A 305 -19.90 -7.03 -16.20
C TYR A 305 -20.04 -6.11 -17.42
N ASP A 306 -20.65 -4.94 -17.24
CA ASP A 306 -20.89 -3.98 -18.32
C ASP A 306 -19.59 -3.38 -18.87
N LEU A 307 -18.68 -2.96 -17.98
CA LEU A 307 -17.36 -2.47 -18.38
C LEU A 307 -16.62 -3.57 -19.14
N ARG A 308 -16.61 -4.79 -18.59
CA ARG A 308 -15.97 -5.94 -19.23
C ARG A 308 -16.54 -6.17 -20.64
N LEU A 309 -17.86 -6.25 -20.78
CA LEU A 309 -18.51 -6.46 -22.07
C LEU A 309 -18.16 -5.35 -23.07
N PHE A 310 -18.09 -4.09 -22.63
CA PHE A 310 -17.62 -2.99 -23.47
C PHE A 310 -16.19 -3.23 -23.97
N PHE A 311 -15.24 -3.52 -23.09
CA PHE A 311 -13.84 -3.76 -23.49
C PHE A 311 -13.68 -5.04 -24.33
N GLU A 312 -14.47 -6.09 -24.07
CA GLU A 312 -14.53 -7.30 -24.90
C GLU A 312 -14.98 -7.00 -26.34
N ASN A 313 -15.95 -6.10 -26.53
CA ASN A 313 -16.45 -5.78 -27.87
C ASN A 313 -15.55 -4.79 -28.64
N TYR A 314 -14.87 -3.87 -27.95
CA TYR A 314 -14.14 -2.78 -28.61
C TYR A 314 -12.61 -2.91 -28.58
N CYS A 315 -12.03 -3.66 -27.64
CA CYS A 315 -10.57 -3.79 -27.48
C CYS A 315 -10.05 -5.19 -27.82
N VAL A 316 -10.72 -6.26 -27.39
CA VAL A 316 -10.26 -7.64 -27.63
C VAL A 316 -10.16 -8.00 -29.12
N PRO A 317 -11.10 -7.60 -30.02
CA PRO A 317 -10.98 -7.90 -31.44
C PRO A 317 -9.76 -7.24 -32.10
N ARG A 318 -9.19 -6.22 -31.46
CA ARG A 318 -7.98 -5.52 -31.90
C ARG A 318 -6.71 -6.14 -31.31
N GLY A 319 -6.83 -7.17 -30.46
CA GLY A 319 -5.72 -7.82 -29.76
C GLY A 319 -4.98 -6.89 -28.79
N SER A 320 -5.59 -5.77 -28.41
CA SER A 320 -4.89 -4.70 -27.69
C SER A 320 -4.95 -4.84 -26.17
N VAL A 321 -5.99 -5.48 -25.62
CA VAL A 321 -6.22 -5.55 -24.16
C VAL A 321 -6.63 -6.95 -23.75
N SER A 322 -5.96 -7.49 -22.72
CA SER A 322 -6.34 -8.70 -22.00
C SER A 322 -7.24 -8.37 -20.81
N LEU A 323 -8.17 -9.27 -20.48
CA LEU A 323 -9.20 -9.04 -19.46
C LEU A 323 -9.19 -10.09 -18.36
N SER A 324 -9.35 -9.65 -17.12
CA SER A 324 -9.43 -10.48 -15.91
C SER A 324 -10.53 -9.98 -14.96
N TRP A 325 -10.93 -10.86 -14.04
CA TRP A 325 -11.75 -10.49 -12.88
C TRP A 325 -10.84 -10.02 -11.75
N CYS A 326 -11.26 -9.01 -10.97
CA CYS A 326 -10.47 -8.53 -9.83
C CYS A 326 -10.43 -9.57 -8.72
N GLU A 327 -11.57 -10.21 -8.47
CA GLU A 327 -11.67 -11.29 -7.53
C GLU A 327 -11.71 -12.66 -8.21
N CYS A 328 -11.12 -13.65 -7.55
CA CYS A 328 -11.28 -15.03 -7.99
C CYS A 328 -12.72 -15.45 -7.67
N VAL A 329 -13.53 -15.68 -8.71
CA VAL A 329 -14.93 -16.15 -8.59
C VAL A 329 -15.04 -17.33 -7.62
N TYR A 330 -14.07 -18.24 -7.62
CA TYR A 330 -14.04 -19.37 -6.70
C TYR A 330 -13.85 -18.93 -5.23
N CYS A 331 -12.94 -18.00 -4.98
CA CYS A 331 -12.71 -17.44 -3.65
C CYS A 331 -13.91 -16.61 -3.16
N CYS A 332 -14.62 -15.88 -4.03
CA CYS A 332 -15.83 -15.14 -3.65
C CYS A 332 -16.95 -16.09 -3.23
N VAL A 333 -17.12 -17.20 -3.97
CA VAL A 333 -18.16 -18.19 -3.68
C VAL A 333 -17.83 -19.04 -2.46
N HIS A 334 -16.55 -19.16 -2.07
CA HIS A 334 -16.11 -20.03 -0.97
C HIS A 334 -15.54 -19.30 0.25
N ARG A 335 -15.37 -17.98 0.21
CA ARG A 335 -15.18 -17.19 1.42
C ARG A 335 -16.49 -17.19 2.18
N PRO A 336 -16.56 -17.75 3.40
CA PRO A 336 -17.70 -17.47 4.26
C PRO A 336 -17.72 -15.95 4.49
N CYS A 337 -18.78 -15.28 4.03
CA CYS A 337 -19.06 -13.92 4.42
C CYS A 337 -19.38 -13.95 5.92
N ASP A 338 -18.37 -13.84 6.77
CA ASP A 338 -18.56 -13.89 8.23
C ASP A 338 -19.31 -12.67 8.79
N GLU A 339 -19.79 -11.74 7.94
CA GLU A 339 -20.51 -10.53 8.38
C GLU A 339 -21.76 -10.13 7.56
N SER A 340 -22.18 -10.89 6.54
CA SER A 340 -23.54 -10.71 5.99
C SER A 340 -24.49 -11.60 6.80
N SER A 341 -25.60 -11.03 7.30
CA SER A 341 -26.66 -11.77 8.00
C SER A 341 -26.89 -13.15 7.40
N ASP A 342 -27.12 -14.17 8.25
CA ASP A 342 -27.38 -15.56 7.85
C ASP A 342 -28.38 -15.72 6.67
N GLU A 343 -29.21 -14.71 6.43
CA GLU A 343 -30.14 -14.62 5.29
C GLU A 343 -29.45 -14.49 3.92
N GLU A 344 -28.36 -13.72 3.77
CA GLU A 344 -27.75 -13.48 2.45
C GLU A 344 -26.90 -14.69 2.00
N ALA A 345 -26.21 -15.31 2.96
CA ALA A 345 -25.53 -16.59 2.76
C ALA A 345 -26.52 -17.73 2.46
N ALA A 346 -27.71 -17.72 3.07
CA ALA A 346 -28.76 -18.70 2.79
C ALA A 346 -29.34 -18.54 1.36
N VAL A 347 -29.56 -17.31 0.89
CA VAL A 347 -30.06 -17.04 -0.47
C VAL A 347 -29.07 -17.53 -1.53
N ILE A 348 -27.76 -17.29 -1.34
CA ILE A 348 -26.74 -17.75 -2.29
C ILE A 348 -26.62 -19.28 -2.28
N ARG A 349 -26.66 -19.94 -1.11
CA ARG A 349 -26.64 -21.42 -1.04
C ARG A 349 -27.86 -22.05 -1.71
N ASP A 350 -29.04 -21.45 -1.54
CA ASP A 350 -30.29 -21.91 -2.18
C ASP A 350 -30.25 -21.71 -3.70
N CYS A 351 -29.71 -20.58 -4.18
CA CYS A 351 -29.49 -20.36 -5.61
C CYS A 351 -28.49 -21.34 -6.25
N LEU A 352 -27.55 -21.89 -5.47
CA LEU A 352 -26.49 -22.77 -5.96
C LEU A 352 -26.74 -24.26 -5.67
N GLY A 353 -27.83 -24.61 -4.99
CA GLY A 353 -28.16 -26.01 -4.65
C GLY A 353 -27.12 -26.68 -3.74
N LEU A 354 -26.42 -25.90 -2.91
CA LEU A 354 -25.44 -26.42 -1.98
C LEU A 354 -26.15 -26.95 -0.72
N PRO A 355 -25.74 -28.12 -0.17
CA PRO A 355 -26.34 -28.65 1.05
C PRO A 355 -26.10 -27.68 2.23
N MET A 356 -27.13 -27.51 3.07
CA MET A 356 -27.06 -26.67 4.28
C MET A 356 -25.98 -27.13 5.26
#